data_AF-A0A3D3YST4-F1
#
_entry.id   AF-A0A3D3YST4-F1
#
_cell.length_a   1.000
_cell.length_b   1.000
_cell.length_c   1.000
_cell.angle_alpha   90.00
_cell.angle_beta   90.00
_cell.angle_gamma   90.00
#
_symmetry.space_group_name_H-M   'P 1'
#
loop_
_entity.id
_entity.type
_entity.pdbx_description
1 polymer ?
#
loop_
_entity_poly.entity_id
_entity_poly.type
_entity_poly.pdbx_seq_one_letter_code
_entity_poly.pdbx_strand_id
1 'polypeptide(L)' 'MASPVTLPQLGETVVEGTITKWLKQQGDKVERDEPLFEISTDKV' A
#
# COMPACT_ATOMS: atom_id res chain seq x y z
N MET A 1 0.93 19.27 -0.66
CA MET A 1 2.16 18.46 -0.43
C MET A 1 1.72 17.00 -0.47
N ALA A 2 2.35 16.16 -1.30
CA ALA A 2 2.01 14.74 -1.36
C ALA A 2 2.87 14.00 -0.33
N SER A 3 2.24 13.25 0.56
CA SER A 3 2.93 12.41 1.54
C SER A 3 3.30 11.10 0.87
N PRO A 4 4.59 10.73 0.77
CA PRO A 4 4.96 9.42 0.23
C PRO A 4 4.44 8.34 1.18
N VAL A 5 3.65 7.41 0.65
CA VAL A 5 3.21 6.22 1.40
C VAL A 5 4.36 5.23 1.38
N THR A 6 5.16 5.23 2.45
CA THR A 6 6.23 4.25 2.62
C THR A 6 5.63 2.94 3.07
N LEU A 7 5.74 1.91 2.23
CA LEU A 7 5.48 0.55 2.68
C LEU A 7 6.49 0.22 3.80
N PRO A 8 6.03 -0.33 4.94
CA PRO A 8 6.97 -0.88 5.92
C PRO A 8 7.76 -2.00 5.25
N GLN A 9 8.96 -2.30 5.75
CA GLN A 9 9.72 -3.47 5.28
C GLN A 9 8.85 -4.71 5.46
N LEU A 10 8.28 -5.19 4.36
CA LEU A 10 7.61 -6.47 4.29
C LEU A 10 8.72 -7.47 4.62
N GLY A 11 8.62 -8.14 5.77
CA GLY A 11 9.74 -8.83 6.44
C GLY A 11 10.54 -9.75 5.52
N GLU A 12 11.76 -10.12 5.92
CA GLU A 12 12.85 -10.78 5.14
C GLU A 12 12.48 -11.80 4.04
N THR A 13 11.28 -12.40 4.06
CA THR A 13 10.77 -13.39 3.10
C THR A 13 9.76 -12.84 2.08
N VAL A 14 9.35 -11.57 2.18
CA VAL A 14 8.40 -10.94 1.27
C VAL A 14 9.16 -10.07 0.26
N VAL A 15 9.39 -10.64 -0.92
CA VAL A 15 10.24 -10.04 -1.96
C VAL A 15 9.45 -9.09 -2.85
N GLU A 16 8.21 -9.42 -3.20
CA GLU A 16 7.36 -8.62 -4.09
C GLU A 16 5.91 -8.64 -3.59
N GLY A 17 5.34 -7.45 -3.38
CA GLY A 17 3.91 -7.29 -3.13
C GLY A 17 3.24 -6.73 -4.38
N THR A 18 2.31 -7.48 -4.95
CA THR A 18 1.52 -7.00 -6.10
C THR A 18 0.34 -6.19 -5.58
N ILE A 19 0.22 -4.94 -6.03
CA ILE A 19 -0.95 -4.12 -5.72
C ILE A 19 -2.14 -4.70 -6.47
N THR A 20 -3.04 -5.37 -5.75
CA THR A 20 -4.24 -6.00 -6.32
C THR A 20 -5.30 -4.95 -6.62
N LYS A 21 -5.41 -3.91 -5.79
CA LYS A 21 -6.40 -2.86 -5.99
C LYS A 21 -6.02 -1.53 -5.36
N TRP A 22 -6.16 -0.47 -6.14
CA TRP A 22 -6.16 0.89 -5.62
C TRP A 22 -7.57 1.24 -5.15
N LEU A 23 -7.70 1.51 -3.85
CA LEU A 23 -8.95 2.01 -3.26
C LEU A 23 -9.01 3.53 -3.38
N LYS A 24 -7.86 4.20 -3.34
CA LYS A 24 -7.69 5.64 -3.50
C LYS A 24 -6.95 5.99 -4.78
N GLN A 25 -7.40 7.08 -5.41
CA GLN A 25 -6.77 7.66 -6.60
C GLN A 25 -5.92 8.87 -6.24
N GLN A 26 -5.02 9.23 -7.16
CA GLN A 26 -4.13 10.36 -6.99
C GLN A 26 -4.95 11.66 -6.94
N GLY A 27 -4.85 12.39 -5.82
CA GLY A 27 -5.62 13.63 -5.59
C GLY A 27 -6.87 13.47 -4.73
N ASP A 28 -7.23 12.25 -4.35
CA ASP A 28 -8.33 11.98 -3.43
C ASP A 28 -7.96 12.37 -1.99
N LYS A 29 -8.94 12.80 -1.18
CA LYS A 29 -8.70 13.10 0.24
C LYS A 29 -8.57 11.80 1.02
N VAL A 30 -7.49 11.66 1.79
CA VAL A 30 -7.25 10.51 2.66
C VAL A 30 -7.58 10.90 4.09
N GLU A 31 -8.47 10.16 4.75
CA GLU A 31 -8.77 10.33 6.18
C GLU A 31 -8.01 9.32 7.06
N ARG A 32 -7.95 9.61 8.37
CA ARG A 32 -7.35 8.68 9.35
C ARG A 32 -8.20 7.41 9.41
N ASP A 33 -7.54 6.27 9.52
CA ASP A 33 -8.16 4.93 9.51
C ASP A 33 -8.77 4.50 8.15
N GLU A 34 -8.47 5.23 7.07
CA GLU A 34 -8.96 4.90 5.73
C GLU A 34 -7.93 4.09 4.91
N PRO A 35 -8.31 2.92 4.35
CA PRO A 35 -7.41 2.11 3.53
C PRO A 35 -7.15 2.74 2.16
N LEU A 36 -5.87 2.81 1.75
CA LEU A 36 -5.43 3.45 0.51
C LEU A 36 -5.38 2.50 -0.69
N PHE A 37 -4.86 1.30 -0.47
CA PHE A 37 -4.70 0.27 -1.49
C PHE A 37 -4.56 -1.08 -0.80
N GLU A 38 -4.94 -2.14 -1.52
CA GLU A 38 -4.74 -3.52 -1.11
C GLU A 38 -3.52 -4.06 -1.83
N ILE A 39 -2.62 -4.66 -1.07
CA ILE A 39 -1.41 -5.31 -1.56
C ILE A 39 -1.46 -6.78 -1.18
N SER A 40 -1.38 -7.66 -2.17
CA SER A 40 -1.20 -9.09 -1.95
C SER A 40 0.29 -9.36 -1.97
N THR A 41 0.80 -9.82 -0.84
CA THR A 41 2.17 -10.30 -0.72
C THR A 41 2.12 -11.81 -0.78
N ASP A 42 2.84 -12.40 -1.74
CA ASP A 42 2.99 -13.84 -1.77
C ASP A 42 4.14 -14.20 -0.83
N LYS A 43 3.85 -15.00 0.18
CA LYS A 43 4.85 -15.52 1.10
C LYS A 43 5.32 -16.87 0.54
N VAL A 44 6.60 -16.97 0.22
CA VAL A 44 7.27 -18.27 -0.02
C VAL A 44 7.57 -18.99 1.30
#